data_AF-A0A9P7JRF6-F1
#
_entry.id   AF-A0A9P7JRF6-F1
#
_cell.length_a   1.000
_cell.length_b   1.000
_cell.length_c   1.000
_cell.angle_alpha   90.00
_cell.angle_beta   90.00
_cell.angle_gamma   90.00
#
_symmetry.space_group_name_H-M   'P 1'
#
loop_
_entity.id
_entity.type
_entity.pdbx_description
1 polymer ?
#
loop_
_entity_poly.entity_id
_entity_poly.type
_entity_poly.pdbx_seq_one_letter_code
_entity_poly.pdbx_strand_id
1 'polypeptide(L)' 'MDQATALQERFGRHSIEYYYEEIMQQSHLLKKTRKVNKWNVFIKQEVQCINSDLPAGEKRHKASELMPNIHTR' A
#
# COMPACT_ATOMS: atom_id res chain seq x y z
N MET A 1 3.18 -24.43 -10.03
CA MET A 1 4.17 -24.35 -8.95
C MET A 1 5.15 -23.21 -9.21
N ASP A 2 5.74 -23.14 -10.41
CA ASP A 2 6.81 -22.20 -10.76
C ASP A 2 6.52 -20.71 -10.49
N GLN A 3 5.28 -20.26 -10.73
CA GLN A 3 4.92 -18.86 -10.51
C GLN A 3 4.85 -18.47 -9.02
N ALA A 4 4.45 -19.38 -8.13
CA ALA A 4 4.42 -19.13 -6.70
C ALA A 4 5.85 -19.05 -6.13
N THR A 5 6.73 -19.93 -6.59
CA THR A 5 8.16 -19.92 -6.26
C THR A 5 8.81 -18.60 -6.70
N ALA A 6 8.55 -18.15 -7.93
CA ALA A 6 9.08 -16.88 -8.43
C ALA A 6 8.60 -15.67 -7.63
N LEU A 7 7.36 -15.68 -7.11
CA LEU A 7 6.85 -14.62 -6.24
C LEU A 7 7.52 -14.64 -4.85
N GLN A 8 7.78 -15.82 -4.30
CA GLN A 8 8.50 -15.97 -3.04
C GLN A 8 9.96 -15.52 -3.17
N GLU A 9 10.64 -15.88 -4.25
CA GLU A 9 12.01 -15.40 -4.52
C GLU A 9 12.05 -13.87 -4.68
N ARG A 10 11.06 -13.30 -5.36
CA ARG A 10 11.00 -11.86 -5.63
C ARG A 10 10.66 -11.02 -4.41
N PHE A 11 9.72 -11.46 -3.58
CA PHE A 11 9.16 -10.65 -2.49
C PHE A 11 9.55 -11.14 -1.10
N GLY A 12 9.88 -12.42 -0.93
CA GLY A 12 10.42 -13.04 0.29
C GLY A 12 9.53 -13.01 1.53
N ARG A 13 8.37 -12.35 1.46
CA ARG A 13 7.57 -12.01 2.64
C ARG A 13 6.63 -13.13 3.09
N HIS A 14 6.18 -13.97 2.16
CA HIS A 14 5.20 -15.03 2.40
C HIS A 14 5.71 -16.38 1.90
N SER A 15 5.08 -17.47 2.34
CA SER A 15 5.43 -18.83 1.90
C SER A 15 4.98 -19.09 0.46
N ILE A 16 5.53 -20.14 -0.15
CA ILE A 16 5.15 -20.55 -1.50
C ILE A 16 3.67 -20.94 -1.54
N GLU A 17 3.17 -21.62 -0.49
CA GLU A 17 1.76 -22.00 -0.35
C GLU A 17 0.85 -20.79 -0.32
N TYR A 18 1.23 -19.72 0.39
CA TYR A 18 0.47 -18.47 0.40
C TYR A 18 0.34 -17.87 -1.01
N TYR A 19 1.45 -17.78 -1.74
CA TYR A 19 1.42 -17.26 -3.11
C TYR A 19 0.63 -18.16 -4.05
N TYR A 20 0.70 -19.48 -3.86
CA TYR A 20 -0.12 -20.44 -4.61
C TYR A 20 -1.62 -20.22 -4.36
N GLU A 21 -2.02 -20.12 -3.09
CA GLU A 21 -3.41 -19.81 -2.72
C GLU A 21 -3.85 -18.47 -3.30
N GLU A 22 -3.01 -17.44 -3.27
CA GLU A 22 -3.35 -16.13 -3.82
C GLU A 22 -3.51 -16.16 -5.35
N ILE A 23 -2.68 -16.92 -6.07
CA ILE A 23 -2.83 -17.14 -7.53
C ILE A 23 -4.16 -17.85 -7.82
N MET A 24 -4.51 -18.88 -7.03
CA MET A 24 -5.80 -19.58 -7.18
C MET A 24 -6.99 -18.67 -6.83
N GLN A 25 -6.86 -17.78 -5.85
CA GLN A 25 -7.90 -16.81 -5.52
C GLN A 25 -8.11 -15.78 -6.63
N GLN A 26 -7.06 -15.38 -7.36
CA GLN A 26 -7.15 -14.39 -8.44
C GLN A 26 -8.04 -14.83 -9.61
N SER A 27 -8.17 -16.14 -9.88
CA SER A 27 -9.06 -16.63 -10.94
C SER A 27 -10.53 -16.58 -10.52
N HIS A 28 -10.82 -16.69 -9.22
CA HIS A 28 -12.20 -16.75 -8.70
C HIS A 28 -12.70 -15.40 -8.17
N LEU A 29 -11.81 -14.51 -7.75
CA LEU A 29 -12.14 -13.21 -7.20
C LEU A 29 -11.67 -12.11 -8.16
N LEU A 30 -12.64 -11.34 -8.68
CA LEU A 30 -12.32 -10.06 -9.31
C LEU A 30 -11.66 -9.16 -8.26
N LYS A 31 -10.32 -9.05 -8.29
CA LYS A 31 -9.59 -8.10 -7.46
C LYS A 31 -10.12 -6.70 -7.80
N LYS A 32 -10.97 -6.15 -6.93
CA LYS A 32 -11.42 -4.76 -7.03
C LYS A 32 -10.21 -3.87 -6.85
N THR A 33 -9.61 -3.45 -7.96
CA THR A 33 -8.61 -2.39 -7.93
C THR A 33 -9.29 -1.12 -7.43
N ARG A 34 -8.83 -0.58 -6.30
CA ARG A 34 -9.34 0.70 -5.82
C ARG A 34 -9.05 1.76 -6.89
N LYS A 35 -10.08 2.44 -7.38
CA LYS A 35 -9.91 3.54 -8.32
C LYS A 35 -9.01 4.59 -7.69
N VAL A 36 -7.97 5.01 -8.41
CA VAL A 36 -7.14 6.13 -8.01
C VAL A 36 -8.01 7.39 -8.06
N ASN A 37 -8.34 7.94 -6.89
CA ASN A 37 -9.05 9.20 -6.76
C ASN A 37 -8.02 10.33 -6.61
N LYS A 38 -8.20 11.45 -7.34
CA LYS A 38 -7.38 12.67 -7.22
C LYS A 38 -7.22 13.10 -5.76
N TRP A 39 -8.29 13.01 -4.96
CA TRP A 39 -8.25 13.32 -3.54
C TRP A 39 -7.28 12.41 -2.76
N ASN A 40 -7.33 11.10 -2.99
CA ASN A 40 -6.43 10.16 -2.32
C ASN A 40 -4.96 10.38 -2.73
N VAL A 41 -4.72 10.80 -3.98
CA VAL A 41 -3.38 11.16 -4.46
C VAL A 41 -2.89 12.41 -3.75
N PHE A 42 -3.71 13.45 -3.67
CA PHE A 42 -3.39 14.69 -2.96
C PHE A 42 -3.08 14.43 -1.48
N ILE A 43 -3.96 13.71 -0.77
CA ILE A 43 -3.73 13.36 0.64
C ILE A 43 -2.44 12.55 0.83
N LYS A 44 -2.14 11.62 -0.08
CA LYS A 44 -0.88 10.87 -0.02
C LYS A 44 0.33 11.78 -0.16
N GLN A 45 0.29 12.76 -1.06
CA GLN A 45 1.38 13.71 -1.27
C GLN A 45 1.58 14.62 -0.05
N GLU A 46 0.51 15.20 0.48
CA GLU A 46 0.58 16.06 1.68
C GLU A 46 1.14 15.31 2.89
N VAL A 47 0.63 14.10 3.15
CA VAL A 47 1.12 13.25 4.25
C VAL A 47 2.59 12.87 4.04
N GLN A 48 3.03 12.71 2.79
CA GLN A 48 4.42 12.44 2.48
C GLN A 48 5.31 13.66 2.74
N CYS A 49 4.89 14.87 2.34
CA CYS A 49 5.60 16.12 2.61
C CYS A 49 5.77 16.30 4.13
N ILE A 50 4.67 16.27 4.88
CA ILE A 50 4.68 16.43 6.35
C ILE A 50 5.61 15.40 7.01
N ASN A 51 5.54 14.14 6.60
CA ASN A 51 6.40 13.10 7.19
C ASN A 51 7.87 13.16 6.75
N SER A 52 8.18 13.86 5.66
CA SER A 52 9.57 14.05 5.21
C SER A 52 10.27 15.16 5.98
N ASP A 53 9.49 16.11 6.50
CA ASP A 53 9.97 17.19 7.36
C ASP A 53 10.14 16.77 8.83
N LEU A 54 9.72 15.55 9.19
CA LEU A 54 9.88 15.02 10.55
C LEU A 54 11.35 14.66 10.86
N PRO A 55 11.84 14.94 12.07
CA PRO A 55 13.16 14.50 12.52
C PRO A 55 13.31 12.97 12.46
N ALA A 56 14.55 12.52 12.22
CA ALA A 56 14.88 11.11 12.24
C ALA A 56 14.58 10.50 13.62
N GLY A 57 13.67 9.53 13.67
CA GLY A 57 13.24 8.86 14.91
C GLY A 57 11.85 9.24 15.39
N GLU A 58 11.24 10.29 14.83
CA GLU A 58 9.85 10.63 15.15
C GLU A 58 8.83 9.72 14.45
N LYS A 59 7.70 9.52 15.12
CA LYS A 59 6.63 8.66 14.61
C LYS A 59 5.91 9.36 13.45
N ARG A 60 5.92 8.70 12.29
CA ARG A 60 5.19 9.17 11.11
C ARG A 60 3.68 9.28 11.39
N HIS A 61 3.09 10.37 10.92
CA HIS A 61 1.66 10.60 10.96
C HIS A 61 0.92 9.73 9.95
N LYS A 62 -0.25 9.25 10.35
CA LYS A 62 -1.17 8.55 9.45
C LYS A 62 -2.03 9.56 8.69
N ALA A 63 -2.45 9.18 7.48
CA ALA A 63 -3.35 10.01 6.68
C ALA A 63 -4.64 10.36 7.43
N SER A 64 -5.24 9.42 8.16
CA SER A 64 -6.45 9.66 8.96
C SER A 64 -6.28 10.72 10.06
N GLU A 65 -5.07 10.90 10.57
CA GLU A 65 -4.76 11.89 11.61
C GLU A 65 -4.60 13.30 11.00
N LEU A 66 -4.12 13.38 9.76
CA LEU A 66 -3.86 14.64 9.06
C LEU A 66 -5.04 15.13 8.22
N MET A 67 -5.91 14.22 7.73
CA MET A 67 -7.07 14.54 6.90
C MET A 67 -7.98 15.68 7.41
N PRO A 68 -8.26 15.83 8.72
CA PRO A 68 -9.06 16.95 9.22
C PRO A 68 -8.40 18.33 9.02
N ASN A 69 -7.07 18.36 8.94
CA ASN A 69 -6.27 19.60 8.93
C ASN A 69 -5.71 19.92 7.54
N ILE A 70 -5.79 18.99 6.57
CA ILE A 70 -5.38 19.25 5.18
C ILE A 70 -6.48 20.07 4.50
N HIS A 71 -6.38 21.40 4.59
CA HIS A 71 -7.20 22.32 3.82
C HIS A 71 -6.57 22.54 2.44
N THR A 72 -7.40 22.63 1.40
CA THR A 72 -6.98 23.15 0.09
C THR A 72 -6.43 24.56 0.29
N ARG A 73 -5.13 24.70 0.07
CA ARG A 73 -4.38 25.95 0.20
C ARG A 73 -4.75 26.95 -0.88
#